data_AF-A0A3E0NE13-F1
#
_entry.id   AF-A0A3E0NE13-F1
#
_cell.length_a   1.000
_cell.length_b   1.000
_cell.length_c   1.000
_cell.angle_alpha   90.00
_cell.angle_beta   90.00
_cell.angle_gamma   90.00
#
_symmetry.space_group_name_H-M   'P 1'
#
loop_
_entity.id
_entity.type
_entity.pdbx_description
1 polymer ?
#
loop_
_entity_poly.entity_id
_entity_poly.type
_entity_poly.pdbx_seq_one_letter_code
_entity_poly.pdbx_strand_id
1 'polypeptide(L)'
;MKARMLLVIVSWCALASTAAAQDVQYEERDGVTYRVTRSRVQRPMSETQIVERNQTVYREHLVTETRPSVRTVYTPVTEYQMEARWHGLLNPFVRPYVGYHYVPHTRWEAQVQEVPQTVTRRELLPETRTVQVPVRSYRMVEDEVIRRTAVGPSGSRTASVLSGSRIGGTQLSNDPPRTATGDWQPANEETYSR
;
A
#
# COMPACT_ATOMS: atom_id res chain seq x y z
N MET A 1 15.80 -52.20 1.53
CA MET A 1 16.78 -52.31 2.63
C MET A 1 18.10 -51.70 2.20
N LYS A 2 18.49 -50.57 2.78
CA LYS A 2 19.87 -50.06 2.89
C LYS A 2 19.81 -48.86 3.85
N ALA A 3 20.10 -49.14 5.11
CA ALA A 3 20.20 -48.16 6.18
C ALA A 3 21.42 -47.27 5.96
N ARG A 4 21.25 -45.96 6.09
CA ARG A 4 22.37 -45.03 6.27
C ARG A 4 22.08 -44.13 7.46
N MET A 5 22.76 -44.51 8.53
CA MET A 5 22.96 -43.88 9.82
C MET A 5 23.99 -42.75 9.66
N LEU A 6 23.65 -41.52 10.05
CA LEU A 6 24.60 -40.43 10.35
C LEU A 6 23.80 -39.31 11.06
N LEU A 7 23.81 -39.31 12.39
CA LEU A 7 24.76 -38.61 13.27
C LEU A 7 24.27 -37.19 13.56
N VAL A 8 23.68 -37.08 14.74
CA VAL A 8 23.16 -35.88 15.40
C VAL A 8 24.34 -35.05 15.90
N ILE A 9 24.41 -33.78 15.51
CA ILE A 9 25.26 -32.76 16.17
C ILE A 9 24.32 -31.67 16.70
N VAL A 10 23.98 -31.77 17.97
CA VAL A 10 23.33 -30.70 18.74
C VAL A 10 24.43 -29.70 19.09
N SER A 11 24.48 -28.58 18.36
CA SER A 11 25.32 -27.44 18.70
C SER A 11 24.57 -26.57 19.71
N TRP A 12 24.98 -26.68 20.97
CA TRP A 12 24.48 -25.87 22.07
C TRP A 12 25.14 -24.49 21.96
N CYS A 13 24.44 -23.51 21.38
CA CYS A 13 24.90 -22.13 21.37
C CYS A 13 24.56 -21.51 22.74
N ALA A 14 25.59 -21.32 23.55
CA ALA A 14 25.48 -20.66 24.85
C ALA A 14 25.05 -19.19 24.64
N LEU A 15 23.87 -18.87 25.16
CA LEU A 15 23.41 -17.49 25.35
C LEU A 15 24.33 -16.83 26.39
N ALA A 16 25.34 -16.09 25.91
CA ALA A 16 26.12 -15.20 26.76
C ALA A 16 25.23 -14.03 27.17
N SER A 17 24.80 -14.04 28.43
CA SER A 17 24.12 -12.93 29.10
C SER A 17 25.02 -11.70 29.02
N THR A 18 24.66 -10.70 28.21
CA THR A 18 25.29 -9.38 28.22
C THR A 18 24.99 -8.72 29.57
N ALA A 19 25.91 -8.86 30.51
CA ALA A 19 25.86 -8.15 31.78
C ALA A 19 25.95 -6.64 31.48
N ALA A 20 24.85 -5.91 31.70
CA ALA A 20 24.86 -4.46 31.69
C ALA A 20 25.84 -3.97 32.77
N ALA A 21 26.99 -3.46 32.35
CA ALA A 21 27.98 -2.87 33.25
C ALA A 21 27.35 -1.66 33.94
N GLN A 22 26.99 -1.82 35.22
CA GLN A 22 26.50 -0.73 36.06
C GLN A 22 27.72 -0.09 36.72
N ASP A 23 28.01 1.16 36.33
CA ASP A 23 29.06 1.95 36.96
C ASP A 23 28.47 2.63 38.21
N VAL A 24 29.05 2.33 39.37
CA VAL A 24 28.59 2.80 40.67
C VAL A 24 29.66 3.69 41.26
N GLN A 25 29.41 4.99 41.25
CA GLN A 25 30.31 6.00 41.79
C GLN A 25 29.69 6.63 43.04
N TYR A 26 30.51 6.88 44.06
CA TYR A 26 30.10 7.60 45.25
C TYR A 26 30.55 9.06 45.11
N GLU A 27 29.60 9.99 45.24
CA GLU A 27 29.85 11.42 45.17
C GLU A 27 29.31 12.06 46.46
N GLU A 28 30.11 12.94 47.06
CA GLU A 28 29.71 13.72 48.23
C GLU A 28 29.25 15.10 47.78
N ARG A 29 27.99 15.42 48.07
CA ARG A 29 27.40 16.72 47.76
C ARG A 29 26.57 17.18 48.95
N ASP A 30 26.80 18.41 49.40
CA ASP A 30 26.06 19.04 50.49
C ASP A 30 26.00 18.21 51.80
N GLY A 31 27.07 17.48 52.14
CA GLY A 31 27.19 16.70 53.38
C GLY A 31 26.41 15.38 53.40
N VAL A 32 25.94 14.92 52.25
CA VAL A 32 25.26 13.62 52.07
C VAL A 32 25.99 12.82 51.00
N THR A 33 26.30 11.55 51.31
CA THR A 33 26.89 10.63 50.33
C THR A 33 25.79 10.09 49.41
N TYR A 34 25.92 10.38 48.12
CA TYR A 34 25.05 9.84 47.08
C TYR A 34 25.74 8.67 46.37
N ARG A 35 25.01 7.56 46.25
CA ARG A 35 25.34 6.50 45.30
C ARG A 35 24.78 6.88 43.94
N VAL A 36 25.68 7.16 43.01
CA VAL A 36 25.37 7.46 41.62
C VAL A 36 25.50 6.18 40.82
N THR A 37 24.38 5.62 40.38
CA THR A 37 24.36 4.47 39.47
C THR A 37 24.12 4.98 38.06
N ARG A 38 25.08 4.77 37.16
CA ARG A 38 24.94 5.05 35.73
C ARG A 38 24.61 3.74 35.02
N SER A 39 23.47 3.71 34.34
CA SER A 39 23.03 2.54 33.58
C SER A 39 22.77 2.94 32.14
N ARG A 40 23.40 2.23 31.20
CA ARG A 40 23.15 2.40 29.78
C ARG A 40 22.00 1.48 29.37
N VAL A 41 20.93 2.08 28.87
CA VAL A 41 19.71 1.36 28.45
C VAL A 41 19.51 1.61 26.96
N GLN A 42 19.22 0.56 26.20
CA GLN A 42 18.84 0.71 24.81
C GLN A 42 17.35 1.05 24.73
N ARG A 43 17.02 2.24 24.22
CA ARG A 43 15.63 2.66 23.98
C ARG A 43 15.33 2.61 22.48
N PRO A 44 14.20 2.02 22.04
CA PRO A 44 13.80 2.07 20.64
C PRO A 44 13.38 3.50 20.29
N MET A 45 14.02 4.09 19.30
CA MET A 45 13.67 5.39 18.73
C MET A 45 13.17 5.18 17.30
N SER A 46 12.00 5.75 16.97
CA SER A 46 11.50 5.69 15.60
C SER A 46 12.12 6.79 14.75
N GLU A 47 12.70 6.40 13.63
CA GLU A 47 13.25 7.29 12.61
C GLU A 47 12.42 7.15 11.33
N THR A 48 12.15 8.26 10.64
CA THR A 48 11.49 8.23 9.33
C THR A 48 12.57 8.45 8.28
N GLN A 49 12.81 7.44 7.46
CA GLN A 49 13.80 7.51 6.38
C GLN A 49 13.07 7.53 5.04
N ILE A 50 13.52 8.42 4.15
CA ILE A 50 13.04 8.44 2.77
C ILE A 50 13.77 7.36 2.00
N VAL A 51 13.03 6.35 1.53
CA VAL A 51 13.58 5.23 0.76
C VAL A 51 13.06 5.32 -0.67
N GLU A 52 13.96 5.24 -1.63
CA GLU A 52 13.60 5.14 -3.04
C GLU A 52 13.07 3.74 -3.35
N ARG A 53 11.86 3.67 -3.90
CA ARG A 53 11.26 2.44 -4.39
C ARG A 53 10.95 2.58 -5.88
N ASN A 54 11.28 1.54 -6.64
CA ASN A 54 10.86 1.43 -8.02
C ASN A 54 9.41 0.93 -8.05
N GLN A 55 8.53 1.69 -8.69
CA GLN A 55 7.13 1.32 -8.91
C GLN A 55 6.87 1.29 -10.41
N THR A 56 6.29 0.19 -10.89
CA THR A 56 5.77 0.12 -12.26
C THR A 56 4.42 0.81 -12.31
N VAL A 57 4.34 1.89 -13.08
CA VAL A 57 3.09 2.63 -13.33
C VAL A 57 2.72 2.41 -14.79
N TYR A 58 1.44 2.14 -15.05
CA TYR A 58 0.95 1.99 -16.41
C TYR A 58 0.53 3.36 -16.96
N ARG A 59 1.20 3.79 -18.03
CA ARG A 59 0.88 5.02 -18.74
C ARG A 59 0.07 4.70 -19.99
N GLU A 60 -0.97 5.50 -20.22
CA GLU A 60 -1.75 5.41 -21.45
C GLU A 60 -0.91 5.90 -22.64
N HIS A 61 -0.84 5.08 -23.67
CA HIS A 61 -0.21 5.37 -24.95
C HIS A 61 -1.24 5.14 -26.06
N LEU A 62 -1.52 6.17 -26.86
CA LEU A 62 -2.46 6.07 -27.97
C LEU A 62 -1.70 5.76 -29.25
N VAL A 63 -1.97 4.60 -29.83
CA VAL A 63 -1.40 4.18 -31.11
C VAL A 63 -2.43 4.36 -32.19
N THR A 64 -2.06 5.11 -33.22
CA THR A 64 -2.89 5.37 -34.39
C THR A 64 -2.32 4.59 -35.57
N GLU A 65 -3.11 3.68 -36.13
CA GLU A 65 -2.72 2.85 -37.28
C GLU A 65 -3.71 3.04 -38.41
N THR A 66 -3.21 3.22 -39.63
CA THR A 66 -4.05 3.28 -40.83
C THR A 66 -4.04 1.91 -41.48
N ARG A 67 -5.20 1.26 -41.55
CA ARG A 67 -5.38 -0.06 -42.17
C ARG A 67 -6.25 0.05 -43.41
N PRO A 68 -5.94 -0.68 -44.48
CA PRO A 68 -6.85 -0.76 -45.62
C PRO A 68 -8.15 -1.44 -45.20
N SER A 69 -9.28 -0.83 -45.57
CA SER A 69 -10.61 -1.36 -45.32
C SER A 69 -11.38 -1.38 -46.63
N VAL A 70 -11.97 -2.52 -46.96
CA VAL A 70 -12.71 -2.71 -48.21
C VAL A 70 -14.17 -2.34 -47.97
N ARG A 71 -14.70 -1.44 -48.80
CA ARG A 71 -16.13 -1.10 -48.81
C ARG A 71 -16.73 -1.28 -50.20
N THR A 72 -17.99 -1.70 -50.24
CA THR A 72 -18.78 -1.78 -51.47
C THR A 72 -19.61 -0.52 -51.58
N VAL A 73 -19.46 0.24 -52.66
CA VAL A 73 -20.27 1.41 -52.98
C VAL A 73 -21.10 1.10 -54.22
N TYR A 74 -22.38 1.49 -54.20
CA TYR A 74 -23.26 1.37 -55.35
C TYR A 74 -23.26 2.68 -56.11
N THR A 75 -22.84 2.65 -57.37
CA THR A 75 -22.80 3.81 -58.27
C THR A 75 -23.86 3.63 -59.35
N PRO A 76 -24.72 4.64 -59.61
CA PRO A 76 -25.66 4.57 -60.72
C PRO A 76 -24.92 4.73 -62.04
N VAL A 77 -25.06 3.73 -62.92
CA VAL A 77 -24.54 3.78 -64.29
C VAL A 77 -25.72 3.94 -65.23
N THR A 78 -25.69 5.02 -66.02
CA THR A 78 -26.74 5.32 -67.01
C THR A 78 -26.22 4.99 -68.40
N GLU A 79 -26.88 4.07 -69.09
CA GLU A 79 -26.58 3.70 -70.47
C GLU A 79 -27.74 4.13 -71.37
N TYR A 80 -27.45 4.80 -72.48
CA TYR A 80 -28.47 5.16 -73.45
C TYR A 80 -28.64 4.04 -74.47
N GLN A 81 -29.83 3.47 -74.54
CA GLN A 81 -30.17 2.45 -75.52
C GLN A 81 -31.18 3.00 -76.52
N MET A 82 -31.04 2.58 -77.78
CA MET A 82 -31.95 3.01 -78.84
C MET A 82 -33.19 2.11 -78.84
N GLU A 83 -34.34 2.68 -78.53
CA GLU A 83 -35.60 1.96 -78.45
C GLU A 83 -36.59 2.43 -79.51
N ALA A 84 -37.34 1.49 -80.07
CA ALA A 84 -38.44 1.77 -80.99
C ALA A 84 -39.69 2.13 -80.19
N ARG A 85 -40.28 3.31 -80.47
CA ARG A 85 -41.60 3.71 -79.96
C ARG A 85 -42.52 4.09 -81.11
N TRP A 86 -43.79 3.72 -80.95
CA TRP A 86 -44.85 4.18 -81.83
C TRP A 86 -45.22 5.63 -81.53
N HIS A 87 -45.27 6.44 -82.57
CA HIS A 87 -45.73 7.83 -82.54
C HIS A 87 -47.10 7.94 -83.18
N GLY A 88 -47.93 8.86 -82.69
CA GLY A 88 -49.22 9.19 -83.31
C GLY A 88 -50.31 8.12 -83.18
N LEU A 89 -50.13 7.09 -82.34
CA LEU A 89 -51.09 5.97 -82.23
C LEU A 89 -52.51 6.42 -81.85
N LEU A 90 -52.62 7.49 -81.07
CA LEU A 90 -53.89 8.05 -80.60
C LEU A 90 -54.34 9.30 -81.38
N ASN A 91 -53.56 9.75 -82.38
CA ASN A 91 -53.90 10.92 -83.18
C ASN A 91 -54.50 10.48 -84.52
N PRO A 92 -55.81 10.67 -84.76
CA PRO A 92 -56.47 10.19 -85.97
C PRO A 92 -56.09 10.99 -87.23
N PHE A 93 -55.41 12.14 -87.09
CA PHE A 93 -55.01 12.99 -88.21
C PHE A 93 -53.58 12.76 -88.70
N VAL A 94 -52.82 11.89 -88.02
CA VAL A 94 -51.42 11.58 -88.37
C VAL A 94 -51.29 10.08 -88.55
N ARG A 95 -50.52 9.65 -89.56
CA ARG A 95 -50.23 8.22 -89.73
C ARG A 95 -49.26 7.76 -88.64
N PRO A 96 -49.57 6.70 -87.87
CA PRO A 96 -48.65 6.22 -86.86
C PRO A 96 -47.39 5.66 -87.52
N TYR A 97 -46.25 5.93 -86.91
CA TYR A 97 -44.95 5.46 -87.39
C TYR A 97 -44.04 5.08 -86.22
N VAL A 98 -43.05 4.23 -86.50
CA VAL A 98 -42.03 3.84 -85.53
C VAL A 98 -40.89 4.83 -85.59
N GLY A 99 -40.56 5.44 -84.45
CA GLY A 99 -39.38 6.26 -84.28
C GLY A 99 -38.41 5.62 -83.30
N TYR A 100 -37.11 5.83 -83.50
CA TYR A 100 -36.06 5.37 -82.60
C TYR A 100 -35.61 6.52 -81.70
N HIS A 101 -35.56 6.28 -80.40
CA HIS A 101 -35.21 7.28 -79.39
C HIS A 101 -34.14 6.72 -78.46
N TYR A 102 -33.21 7.57 -78.05
CA TYR A 102 -32.27 7.21 -76.98
C TYR A 102 -32.98 7.28 -75.64
N VAL A 103 -33.13 6.14 -74.97
CA VAL A 103 -33.75 6.02 -73.66
C VAL A 103 -32.66 5.73 -72.63
N PRO A 104 -32.57 6.51 -71.54
CA PRO A 104 -31.61 6.25 -70.48
C PRO A 104 -32.07 5.07 -69.62
N HIS A 105 -31.23 4.05 -69.52
CA HIS A 105 -31.37 2.94 -68.59
C HIS A 105 -30.39 3.11 -67.45
N THR A 106 -30.91 3.28 -66.23
CA THR A 106 -30.06 3.39 -65.03
C THR A 106 -30.03 2.06 -64.29
N ARG A 107 -28.82 1.53 -64.08
CA ARG A 107 -28.59 0.36 -63.23
C ARG A 107 -27.59 0.69 -62.13
N TRP A 108 -27.74 0.03 -60.98
CA TRP A 108 -26.80 0.18 -59.87
C TRP A 108 -25.68 -0.83 -60.03
N GLU A 109 -24.44 -0.35 -60.08
CA GLU A 109 -23.25 -1.19 -60.16
C GLU A 109 -22.51 -1.16 -58.82
N ALA A 110 -22.20 -2.34 -58.29
CA ALA A 110 -21.41 -2.48 -57.08
C ALA A 110 -19.93 -2.34 -57.41
N GLN A 111 -19.28 -1.34 -56.83
CA GLN A 111 -17.85 -1.09 -56.96
C GLN A 111 -17.17 -1.33 -55.62
N VAL A 112 -16.18 -2.20 -55.62
CA VAL A 112 -15.35 -2.48 -54.44
C VAL A 112 -14.22 -1.45 -54.41
N GLN A 113 -14.13 -0.69 -53.32
CA GLN A 113 -13.11 0.32 -53.11
C GLN A 113 -12.33 0.03 -51.83
N GLU A 114 -11.02 0.12 -51.90
CA GLU A 114 -10.13 0.08 -50.74
C GLU A 114 -9.96 1.50 -50.21
N VAL A 115 -10.33 1.70 -48.94
CA VAL A 115 -10.28 3.00 -48.28
C VAL A 115 -9.41 2.90 -47.03
N PRO A 116 -8.48 3.83 -46.81
CA PRO A 116 -7.70 3.86 -45.57
C PRO A 116 -8.62 4.16 -44.39
N GLN A 117 -8.65 3.24 -43.42
CA GLN A 117 -9.37 3.41 -42.16
C GLN A 117 -8.36 3.62 -41.05
N THR A 118 -8.40 4.80 -40.43
CA THR A 118 -7.57 5.11 -39.27
C THR A 118 -8.24 4.58 -38.01
N VAL A 119 -7.57 3.68 -37.31
CA VAL A 119 -8.02 3.12 -36.03
C VAL A 119 -7.07 3.59 -34.95
N THR A 120 -7.62 4.23 -33.91
CA THR A 120 -6.87 4.60 -32.71
C THR A 120 -7.16 3.59 -31.61
N ARG A 121 -6.12 3.01 -31.01
CA ARG A 121 -6.25 2.11 -29.86
C ARG A 121 -5.41 2.60 -28.68
N ARG A 122 -5.92 2.34 -27.47
CA ARG A 122 -5.23 2.65 -26.22
C ARG A 122 -4.43 1.43 -25.77
N GLU A 123 -3.14 1.63 -25.59
CA GLU A 123 -2.20 0.67 -25.02
C GLU A 123 -1.73 1.19 -23.65
N LEU A 124 -1.56 0.29 -22.69
CA LEU A 124 -0.99 0.63 -21.38
C LEU A 124 0.45 0.16 -21.36
N LEU A 125 1.39 1.11 -21.35
CA LEU A 125 2.82 0.80 -21.32
C LEU A 125 3.33 0.86 -19.89
N PRO A 126 4.10 -0.15 -19.44
CA PRO A 126 4.74 -0.11 -18.13
C PRO A 126 5.88 0.91 -18.14
N GLU A 127 5.83 1.85 -17.21
CA GLU A 127 6.88 2.85 -16.96
C GLU A 127 7.40 2.65 -15.54
N THR A 128 8.72 2.45 -15.40
CA THR A 128 9.36 2.35 -14.08
C THR A 128 9.58 3.76 -13.54
N ARG A 129 8.92 4.08 -12.44
CA ARG A 129 9.08 5.36 -11.74
C ARG A 129 9.72 5.12 -10.37
N THR A 130 10.81 5.82 -10.09
CA THR A 130 11.39 5.87 -8.75
C THR A 130 10.57 6.84 -7.90
N VAL A 131 9.98 6.34 -6.83
CA VAL A 131 9.18 7.12 -5.89
C VAL A 131 9.87 7.11 -4.53
N GLN A 132 9.99 8.28 -3.93
CA GLN A 132 10.49 8.45 -2.58
C GLN A 132 9.36 8.18 -1.59
N VAL A 133 9.48 7.09 -0.83
CA VAL A 133 8.47 6.66 0.15
C VAL A 133 9.04 6.81 1.56
N PRO A 134 8.38 7.53 2.47
CA PRO A 134 8.79 7.57 3.87
C PRO A 134 8.52 6.20 4.52
N VAL A 135 9.57 5.57 5.04
CA VAL A 135 9.49 4.32 5.79
C VAL A 135 9.91 4.59 7.23
N ARG A 136 9.06 4.19 8.18
CA ARG A 136 9.37 4.29 9.61
C ARG A 136 10.18 3.07 10.02
N SER A 137 11.41 3.29 10.46
CA SER A 137 12.28 2.26 11.04
C SER A 137 12.47 2.52 12.53
N TYR A 138 12.79 1.48 13.29
CA TYR A 138 13.15 1.59 14.69
C TYR A 138 14.63 1.28 14.82
N ARG A 139 15.37 2.19 15.46
CA ARG A 139 16.76 1.95 15.84
C ARG A 139 16.91 1.99 17.34
N MET A 140 17.74 1.12 17.88
CA MET A 140 18.07 1.13 19.30
C MET A 140 19.12 2.22 19.53
N VAL A 141 18.78 3.22 20.34
CA VAL A 141 19.71 4.28 20.75
C VAL A 141 20.09 4.03 22.20
N GLU A 142 21.39 4.12 22.49
CA GLU A 142 21.91 4.01 23.85
C GLU A 142 21.60 5.31 24.60
N ASP A 143 20.90 5.19 25.73
CA ASP A 143 20.56 6.30 26.62
C ASP A 143 21.20 6.04 28.00
N GLU A 144 21.83 7.05 28.58
CA GLU A 144 22.49 6.94 29.88
C GLU A 144 21.55 7.45 30.97
N VAL A 145 21.03 6.53 31.78
CA VAL A 145 20.16 6.85 32.92
C VAL A 145 21.01 6.94 34.18
N ILE A 146 21.09 8.14 34.75
CA ILE A 146 21.79 8.40 36.02
C ILE A 146 20.78 8.39 37.17
N ARG A 147 20.88 7.41 38.05
CA ARG A 147 20.08 7.33 39.28
C ARG A 147 20.95 7.70 40.48
N ARG A 148 20.53 8.72 41.23
CA ARG A 148 21.19 9.13 42.48
C ARG A 148 20.34 8.70 43.66
N THR A 149 20.91 7.93 44.58
CA THR A 149 20.25 7.49 45.82
C THR A 149 21.12 7.88 47.01
N ALA A 150 20.56 8.58 48.00
CA ALA A 150 21.28 8.91 49.23
C ALA A 150 21.51 7.65 50.06
N VAL A 151 22.76 7.42 50.52
CA VAL A 151 23.14 6.21 51.28
C VAL A 151 23.31 6.50 52.78
N GLY A 152 23.45 7.77 53.17
CA GLY A 152 23.53 8.19 54.56
C GLY A 152 24.34 9.48 54.73
N PRO A 153 24.34 10.08 55.94
CA PRO A 153 25.19 11.23 56.24
C PRO A 153 26.67 10.83 56.31
N SER A 154 27.55 11.58 55.63
CA SER A 154 29.00 11.44 55.78
C SER A 154 29.43 12.18 57.05
N GLY A 155 29.89 11.42 58.04
CA GLY A 155 30.50 11.97 59.26
C GLY A 155 29.63 11.87 60.51
N SER A 156 30.16 11.10 61.48
CA SER A 156 29.83 10.99 62.91
C SER A 156 28.49 11.61 63.35
N ARG A 157 27.48 10.75 63.51
CA ARG A 157 26.32 11.07 64.34
C ARG A 157 26.15 9.96 65.37
N THR A 158 26.32 10.38 66.62
CA THR A 158 25.89 9.70 67.84
C THR A 158 24.53 9.04 67.64
N ALA A 159 24.47 7.74 67.94
CA ALA A 159 23.23 6.98 67.88
C ALA A 159 22.21 7.55 68.86
N SER A 160 21.13 8.14 68.34
CA SER A 160 19.90 8.35 69.09
C SER A 160 18.84 7.40 68.51
N VAL A 161 18.61 6.30 69.22
CA VAL A 161 17.49 5.38 68.98
C VAL A 161 16.19 6.17 69.14
N LEU A 162 15.49 6.44 68.03
CA LEU A 162 14.11 6.91 68.06
C LEU A 162 13.20 5.76 67.62
N SER A 163 12.26 5.48 68.51
CA SER A 163 11.17 4.54 68.42
C SER A 163 10.43 4.61 67.08
N GLY A 164 10.16 3.44 66.50
CA GLY A 164 9.39 3.30 65.28
C GLY A 164 7.96 3.82 65.46
N SER A 165 7.70 5.01 64.90
CA SER A 165 6.34 5.47 64.66
C SER A 165 5.82 4.75 63.41
N ARG A 166 4.90 3.81 63.60
CA ARG A 166 4.14 3.19 62.51
C ARG A 166 3.45 4.31 61.73
N ILE A 167 3.82 4.48 60.47
CA ILE A 167 3.10 5.30 59.51
C ILE A 167 1.86 4.52 59.11
N GLY A 168 0.82 4.61 59.95
CA GLY A 168 -0.54 4.13 59.71
C GLY A 168 -1.47 5.32 59.88
N GLY A 169 -2.25 5.59 58.84
CA GLY A 169 -3.01 6.82 58.65
C GLY A 169 -3.87 7.24 59.85
N THR A 170 -3.87 8.53 60.13
CA THR A 170 -4.89 9.16 60.96
C THR A 170 -6.23 9.02 60.26
N GLN A 171 -7.08 8.16 60.80
CA GLN A 171 -8.47 8.02 60.38
C GLN A 171 -9.17 9.36 60.63
N LEU A 172 -9.50 10.09 59.57
CA LEU A 172 -10.34 11.29 59.65
C LEU A 172 -11.76 10.83 60.00
N SER A 173 -12.46 11.60 60.85
CA SER A 173 -13.77 11.26 61.43
C SER A 173 -14.90 10.96 60.41
N ASN A 174 -14.64 11.11 59.11
CA ASN A 174 -15.58 10.90 58.01
C ASN A 174 -15.08 9.92 56.93
N ASP A 175 -14.06 9.09 57.20
CA ASP A 175 -13.61 8.09 56.22
C ASP A 175 -14.53 6.84 56.24
N PRO A 176 -15.22 6.49 55.12
CA PRO A 176 -16.12 5.35 55.09
C PRO A 176 -15.37 4.01 55.27
N PRO A 177 -16.02 2.99 55.86
CA PRO A 177 -15.35 1.74 56.22
C PRO A 177 -14.87 0.99 54.96
N ARG A 178 -13.55 0.84 54.82
CA ARG A 178 -12.92 -0.02 53.82
C ARG A 178 -12.81 -1.45 54.34
N THR A 179 -13.94 -2.10 54.55
CA THR A 179 -13.99 -3.56 54.65
C THR A 179 -14.18 -4.12 53.25
N ALA A 180 -13.09 -4.56 52.62
CA ALA A 180 -13.15 -5.35 51.41
C ALA A 180 -13.58 -6.78 51.76
N THR A 181 -14.88 -6.98 51.95
CA THR A 181 -15.52 -8.30 51.85
C THR A 181 -16.16 -8.37 50.48
N GLY A 182 -15.40 -8.90 49.52
CA GLY A 182 -15.86 -9.10 48.15
C GLY A 182 -14.92 -10.09 47.48
N ASP A 183 -15.41 -11.31 47.32
CA ASP A 183 -14.78 -12.41 46.60
C ASP A 183 -14.38 -11.97 45.19
N TRP A 184 -13.08 -11.74 44.98
CA TRP A 184 -12.54 -11.55 43.64
C TRP A 184 -12.41 -12.91 42.96
N GLN A 185 -13.38 -13.25 42.11
CA GLN A 185 -13.21 -14.32 41.13
C GLN A 185 -12.32 -13.83 39.97
N PRO A 186 -11.30 -14.60 39.54
CA PRO A 186 -10.56 -14.28 38.32
C PRO A 186 -11.38 -14.61 37.07
N ALA A 187 -11.33 -13.72 36.09
CA ALA A 187 -11.95 -13.89 34.78
C ALA A 187 -11.30 -15.05 34.02
N ASN A 188 -12.16 -15.94 33.56
CA ASN A 188 -11.92 -17.16 32.80
C ASN A 188 -11.43 -16.83 31.37
N GLU A 189 -10.38 -17.55 30.96
CA GLU A 189 -9.81 -17.56 29.62
C GLU A 189 -10.84 -18.06 28.59
N GLU A 190 -11.22 -17.24 27.61
CA GLU A 190 -11.91 -17.70 26.41
C GLU A 190 -10.92 -17.85 25.24
N THR A 191 -10.60 -19.12 25.01
CA THR A 191 -9.97 -19.68 23.82
C THR A 191 -10.74 -19.28 22.55
N TYR A 192 -10.09 -18.55 21.64
CA TYR A 192 -10.58 -18.41 20.26
C TYR A 192 -9.94 -19.49 19.37
N SER A 193 -10.75 -20.47 18.97
CA SER A 193 -10.49 -21.34 17.82
C SER A 193 -11.79 -21.53 17.02
N ARG A 194 -11.91 -20.86 15.86
CA ARG A 194 -12.15 -21.45 14.54
C ARG A 194 -12.24 -20.36 13.48
#